data_AF-A0AAE8IZ42-F1
#
_entry.id   AF-A0AAE8IZ42-F1
#
_cell.length_a   1.000
_cell.length_b   1.000
_cell.length_c   1.000
_cell.angle_alpha   90.00
_cell.angle_beta   90.00
_cell.angle_gamma   90.00
#
_symmetry.space_group_name_H-M   'P 1'
#
loop_
_entity.id
_entity.type
_entity.pdbx_description
1 polymer ?
#
loop_
_entity_poly.entity_id
_entity_poly.type
_entity_poly.pdbx_seq_one_letter_code
_entity_poly.pdbx_strand_id
1 'polypeptide(L)'
;MSIKDLIMAAADVASQQSPASDVVALVKHGAAARAHVWEWHYASTPERERLAEKLAASTTEFRAAVAATEKALAEELADDNARRDRVRAENPSIFKD
;
A
#
# COMPACT_ATOMS: atom_id res chain seq x y z
N MET A 1 -38.63 21.07 -0.39
CA MET A 1 -37.67 19.95 -0.40
C MET A 1 -37.50 19.48 1.03
N SER A 2 -37.84 18.23 1.32
CA SER A 2 -37.80 17.66 2.66
C SER A 2 -36.42 17.08 3.00
N ILE A 3 -36.12 16.90 4.28
CA ILE A 3 -34.90 16.19 4.73
C ILE A 3 -34.84 14.77 4.14
N LYS A 4 -35.98 14.10 3.97
CA LYS A 4 -36.03 12.78 3.31
C LYS A 4 -35.60 12.86 1.85
N ASP A 5 -35.96 13.92 1.14
CA ASP A 5 -35.61 14.10 -0.27
C ASP A 5 -34.11 14.32 -0.42
N LEU A 6 -33.49 15.06 0.51
CA LEU A 6 -32.04 15.27 0.56
C LEU A 6 -31.28 13.98 0.88
N ILE A 7 -31.78 13.16 1.82
CA ILE A 7 -31.17 11.88 2.17
C ILE A 7 -31.25 10.90 0.99
N MET A 8 -32.40 10.84 0.30
CA MET A 8 -32.55 10.00 -0.88
C MET A 8 -31.66 10.46 -2.04
N ALA A 9 -31.56 11.76 -2.29
CA ALA A 9 -30.68 12.30 -3.32
C ALA A 9 -29.20 11.99 -3.02
N ALA A 10 -28.78 12.09 -1.76
CA ALA A 10 -27.41 11.73 -1.35
C ALA A 10 -27.15 10.22 -1.51
N ALA A 11 -28.15 9.37 -1.18
CA ALA A 11 -28.05 7.92 -1.36
C ALA A 11 -28.00 7.51 -2.84
N ASP A 12 -28.75 8.18 -3.71
CA ASP A 12 -28.72 7.96 -5.16
C ASP A 12 -27.38 8.40 -5.78
N VAL A 13 -26.82 9.52 -5.34
CA VAL A 13 -25.50 9.96 -5.79
C VAL A 13 -24.40 9.00 -5.32
N ALA A 14 -24.47 8.53 -4.07
CA ALA A 14 -23.53 7.56 -3.53
C ALA A 14 -23.64 6.19 -4.24
N SER A 15 -24.85 5.76 -4.62
CA SER A 15 -25.06 4.49 -5.32
C SER A 15 -24.63 4.53 -6.79
N GLN A 16 -24.62 5.71 -7.42
CA GLN A 16 -24.11 5.93 -8.78
C GLN A 16 -22.58 6.04 -8.84
N GLN A 17 -21.91 6.23 -7.70
CA GLN A 17 -20.46 6.12 -7.64
C GLN A 17 -20.07 4.65 -7.54
N SER A 18 -19.72 4.04 -8.68
CA SER A 18 -18.94 2.81 -8.66
C SER A 18 -17.75 3.02 -7.73
N PRO A 19 -17.51 2.13 -6.74
CA PRO A 19 -16.35 2.27 -5.87
C PRO A 19 -15.11 2.36 -6.76
N ALA A 20 -14.25 3.35 -6.48
CA ALA A 20 -13.03 3.53 -7.25
C ALA A 20 -12.32 2.18 -7.36
N SER A 21 -11.82 1.85 -8.56
CA SER A 21 -11.17 0.56 -8.86
C SER A 21 -10.13 0.18 -7.80
N ASP A 22 -9.46 1.18 -7.26
CA ASP A 22 -8.39 1.08 -6.27
C ASP A 22 -8.94 0.59 -4.92
N VAL A 23 -10.14 0.99 -4.53
CA VAL A 23 -10.81 0.52 -3.30
C VAL A 23 -11.22 -0.94 -3.43
N VAL A 24 -11.78 -1.33 -4.58
CA VAL A 24 -12.15 -2.73 -4.84
C VAL A 24 -10.92 -3.64 -4.86
N ALA A 25 -9.83 -3.17 -5.49
CA ALA A 25 -8.56 -3.87 -5.49
C ALA A 25 -7.96 -4.00 -4.08
N LEU A 26 -7.99 -2.94 -3.27
CA LEU A 26 -7.54 -2.97 -1.87
C LEU A 26 -8.36 -3.91 -0.99
N VAL A 27 -9.69 -3.95 -1.15
CA VAL A 27 -10.54 -4.86 -0.38
C VAL A 27 -10.19 -6.33 -0.69
N LYS A 28 -9.87 -6.63 -1.95
CA LYS A 28 -9.57 -8.01 -2.38
C LYS A 28 -8.12 -8.43 -2.12
N HIS A 29 -7.18 -7.51 -2.27
CA HIS A 29 -5.74 -7.82 -2.28
C HIS A 29 -4.94 -7.08 -1.21
N GLY A 30 -5.53 -6.17 -0.44
CA GLY A 30 -4.82 -5.22 0.42
C GLY A 30 -3.91 -5.86 1.46
N ALA A 31 -4.30 -6.99 2.06
CA ALA A 31 -3.45 -7.70 3.01
C ALA A 31 -2.18 -8.25 2.34
N ALA A 32 -2.32 -8.89 1.17
CA ALA A 32 -1.19 -9.43 0.41
C ALA A 32 -0.35 -8.32 -0.23
N ALA A 33 -0.99 -7.23 -0.68
CA ALA A 33 -0.30 -6.05 -1.20
C ALA A 33 0.53 -5.36 -0.10
N ARG A 34 -0.02 -5.19 1.11
CA ARG A 34 0.72 -4.67 2.26
C ARG A 34 1.90 -5.57 2.61
N ALA A 35 1.71 -6.89 2.65
CA ALA A 35 2.81 -7.82 2.88
C ALA A 35 3.92 -7.67 1.82
N HIS A 36 3.56 -7.60 0.54
CA HIS A 36 4.50 -7.37 -0.55
C HIS A 36 5.30 -6.07 -0.38
N VAL A 37 4.65 -4.96 -0.05
CA VAL A 37 5.31 -3.65 0.14
C VAL A 37 6.31 -3.70 1.29
N TRP A 38 5.98 -4.35 2.40
CA TRP A 38 6.90 -4.50 3.53
C TRP A 38 8.04 -5.48 3.25
N GLU A 39 7.77 -6.60 2.57
CA GLU A 39 8.80 -7.51 2.09
C GLU A 39 9.78 -6.79 1.16
N TRP A 40 9.26 -6.03 0.20
CA TRP A 40 10.07 -5.22 -0.71
C TRP A 40 10.95 -4.22 0.03
N HIS A 41 10.38 -3.51 1.00
CA HIS A 41 11.08 -2.49 1.77
C HIS A 41 12.32 -3.04 2.48
N TYR A 42 12.22 -4.24 3.07
CA TYR A 42 13.32 -4.88 3.79
C TYR A 42 14.14 -5.89 2.99
N ALA A 43 13.72 -6.21 1.77
CA ALA A 43 14.40 -7.16 0.90
C ALA A 43 15.80 -6.68 0.50
N SER A 44 16.73 -7.63 0.42
CA SER A 44 18.02 -7.47 -0.25
C SER A 44 17.85 -7.28 -1.77
N THR A 45 18.90 -6.85 -2.47
CA THR A 45 18.84 -6.64 -3.94
C THR A 45 18.33 -7.86 -4.71
N PRO A 46 18.85 -9.09 -4.49
CA PRO A 46 18.33 -10.26 -5.21
C PRO A 46 16.88 -10.62 -4.86
N GLU A 47 16.45 -10.33 -3.64
CA GLU A 47 15.06 -10.54 -3.22
C GLU A 47 14.12 -9.52 -3.87
N ARG A 48 14.54 -8.26 -3.99
CA ARG A 48 13.79 -7.24 -4.73
C ARG A 48 13.63 -7.62 -6.19
N GLU A 49 14.68 -8.10 -6.85
CA GLU A 49 14.58 -8.60 -8.23
C GLU A 49 13.51 -9.71 -8.36
N ARG A 50 13.54 -10.70 -7.47
CA ARG A 50 12.53 -11.77 -7.44
C ARG A 50 11.12 -11.26 -7.15
N LEU A 51 10.97 -10.30 -6.24
CA LEU A 51 9.68 -9.69 -5.93
C LEU A 51 9.14 -8.90 -7.12
N ALA A 52 10.01 -8.22 -7.86
CA ALA A 52 9.65 -7.46 -9.07
C ALA A 52 9.15 -8.40 -10.17
N GLU A 53 9.85 -9.51 -10.39
CA GLU A 53 9.41 -10.56 -11.33
C GLU A 53 8.04 -11.12 -10.96
N LYS A 54 7.83 -11.45 -9.67
CA LYS A 54 6.54 -11.94 -9.17
C LYS A 54 5.43 -10.90 -9.35
N LEU A 55 5.71 -9.63 -9.06
CA LEU A 55 4.74 -8.55 -9.21
C LEU A 55 4.39 -8.33 -10.70
N ALA A 56 5.40 -8.36 -11.58
CA ALA A 56 5.20 -8.26 -13.01
C ALA A 56 4.34 -9.41 -13.57
N ALA A 57 4.53 -10.63 -13.08
CA ALA A 57 3.73 -11.80 -13.46
C ALA A 57 2.33 -11.85 -12.81
N SER A 58 2.03 -10.97 -11.85
CA SER A 58 0.75 -10.96 -11.13
C SER A 58 -0.39 -10.32 -11.94
N THR A 59 -1.62 -10.44 -11.43
CA THR A 59 -2.79 -9.81 -12.05
C THR A 59 -2.70 -8.29 -12.00
N THR A 60 -3.39 -7.61 -12.93
CA THR A 60 -3.43 -6.15 -12.97
C THR A 60 -4.03 -5.55 -11.70
N GLU A 61 -5.05 -6.20 -11.12
CA GLU A 61 -5.68 -5.77 -9.88
C GLU A 61 -4.72 -5.86 -8.68
N PHE A 62 -3.89 -6.90 -8.62
CA PHE A 62 -2.89 -7.03 -7.57
C PHE A 62 -1.82 -5.95 -7.69
N ARG A 63 -1.31 -5.71 -8.91
CA ARG A 63 -0.36 -4.62 -9.16
C ARG A 63 -0.92 -3.25 -8.77
N ALA A 64 -2.18 -2.99 -9.09
CA ALA A 64 -2.86 -1.75 -8.67
C ALA A 64 -3.00 -1.65 -7.15
N ALA A 65 -3.33 -2.75 -6.46
CA ALA A 65 -3.39 -2.77 -5.00
C ALA A 65 -2.02 -2.52 -4.34
N VAL A 66 -0.93 -3.07 -4.91
CA VAL A 66 0.44 -2.79 -4.45
C VAL A 66 0.77 -1.32 -4.61
N ALA A 67 0.57 -0.73 -5.80
CA ALA A 67 0.84 0.69 -6.04
C ALA A 67 0.02 1.61 -5.13
N ALA A 68 -1.27 1.31 -4.92
CA ALA A 68 -2.11 2.05 -3.99
C ALA A 68 -1.62 1.93 -2.53
N THR A 69 -1.15 0.75 -2.13
CA THR A 69 -0.60 0.50 -0.80
C THR A 69 0.73 1.20 -0.59
N GLU A 70 1.65 1.19 -1.57
CA GLU A 70 2.90 1.94 -1.52
C GLU A 70 2.65 3.44 -1.33
N LYS A 71 1.68 3.99 -2.07
CA LYS A 71 1.28 5.39 -1.91
C LYS A 71 0.72 5.67 -0.51
N ALA A 72 -0.12 4.78 0.02
CA ALA A 72 -0.71 4.94 1.34
C ALA A 72 0.31 4.82 2.49
N LEU A 73 1.40 4.07 2.29
CA LEU A 73 2.42 3.83 3.31
C LEU A 73 3.68 4.68 3.14
N ALA A 74 3.74 5.57 2.16
CA ALA A 74 4.95 6.32 1.84
C ALA A 74 5.55 7.05 3.05
N GLU A 75 4.72 7.70 3.86
CA GLU A 75 5.14 8.38 5.09
C GLU A 75 5.64 7.39 6.16
N GLU A 76 4.90 6.31 6.41
CA GLU A 76 5.27 5.27 7.38
C GLU A 76 6.63 4.62 7.02
N LEU A 77 6.86 4.36 5.73
CA LEU A 77 8.11 3.79 5.22
C LEU A 77 9.29 4.77 5.31
N ALA A 78 9.04 6.07 5.11
CA ALA A 78 10.06 7.10 5.27
C ALA A 78 10.48 7.24 6.74
N ASP A 79 9.50 7.26 7.66
CA ASP A 79 9.74 7.33 9.09
C ASP A 79 10.49 6.09 9.61
N ASP A 80 10.16 4.89 9.13
CA ASP A 80 10.88 3.69 9.55
C ASP A 80 12.32 3.67 9.05
N ASN A 81 12.59 4.10 7.81
CA ASN A 81 13.95 4.28 7.31
C ASN A 81 14.75 5.25 8.20
N ALA A 82 14.17 6.42 8.51
CA ALA A 82 14.81 7.39 9.38
C ALA A 82 15.08 6.82 10.78
N ARG A 83 14.15 6.03 11.33
CA ARG A 83 14.33 5.33 12.60
C ARG A 83 15.47 4.32 12.52
N ARG A 84 15.54 3.50 11.46
CA ARG A 84 16.60 2.51 11.25
C ARG A 84 17.97 3.15 11.12
N ASP A 85 18.08 4.25 10.39
CA ASP A 85 19.33 4.98 10.21
C ASP A 85 19.82 5.56 11.54
N ARG A 86 18.92 6.12 12.36
CA ARG A 86 19.27 6.54 13.74
C ARG A 86 19.77 5.35 14.57
N VAL A 87 19.04 4.23 14.58
CA VAL A 87 19.42 3.04 15.35
C VAL A 87 20.80 2.52 14.93
N ARG A 88 21.11 2.54 13.62
CA ARG A 88 22.44 2.17 13.12
C ARG A 88 23.52 3.13 13.58
N ALA A 89 23.27 4.44 13.49
CA ALA A 89 24.20 5.47 13.95
C ALA A 89 24.46 5.38 15.46
N GLU A 90 23.44 5.04 16.25
CA GLU A 90 23.54 4.85 17.70
C GLU A 90 24.23 3.54 18.09
N ASN A 91 24.19 2.51 17.23
CA ASN A 91 24.68 1.16 17.53
C ASN A 91 25.65 0.59 16.47
N PRO A 92 26.75 1.30 16.13
CA PRO A 92 27.63 0.90 15.04
C PRO A 92 28.37 -0.43 15.28
N SER A 93 28.50 -0.88 16.54
CA SER A 93 29.11 -2.18 16.85
C SER A 93 28.21 -3.38 16.53
N ILE A 94 26.90 -3.16 16.41
CA ILE A 94 25.89 -4.22 16.17
C ILE A 94 25.64 -4.38 14.66
N PHE A 95 25.67 -3.28 13.92
CA PHE A 95 25.45 -3.25 12.48
C PHE A 95 26.81 -3.15 11.79
N LYS A 96 27.32 -4.29 11.32
CA LYS A 96 28.46 -4.29 10.40
C LYS A 96 28.03 -3.62 9.09
N ASP A 97 28.90 -2.76 8.55
CA ASP A 97 28.73 -2.10 7.25
C ASP A 97 28.29 -3.09 6.14
#